data_AF-A0A829HWT4-F1
#
_entry.id   AF-A0A829HWT4-F1
#
_cell.length_a   1.000
_cell.length_b   1.000
_cell.length_c   1.000
_cell.angle_alpha   90.00
_cell.angle_beta   90.00
_cell.angle_gamma   90.00
#
_symmetry.space_group_name_H-M   'P 1'
#
loop_
_entity.id
_entity.type
_entity.pdbx_description
1 polymer ?
#
loop_
_entity_poly.entity_id
_entity_poly.type
_entity_poly.pdbx_seq_one_letter_code
_entity_poly.pdbx_strand_id
1 'polypeptide(L)'
;MPGESGLDMNELHLAPGAAMKVSQEFSAAIDKLEALRQEANSFAFDVGMGSCAEGSSWNTALNELVTADSDSVVAVIAAHIKTVKTWAEWAKVAQAEYDNTEHRNAESFEQLRGDTIDSNGLGVYPPPKSS
;
A
#
# COMPACT_ATOMS: atom_id res chain seq x y z
N MET A 1 -4.61 21.90 2.22
CA MET A 1 -5.11 21.01 3.29
C MET A 1 -4.60 19.63 2.94
N PRO A 2 -3.94 18.91 3.85
CA PRO A 2 -3.54 17.53 3.57
C PRO A 2 -4.79 16.69 3.26
N GLY A 3 -4.74 15.83 2.23
CA GLY A 3 -5.82 14.92 1.83
C GLY A 3 -6.06 13.80 2.85
N GLU A 4 -6.97 12.85 2.57
CA GLU A 4 -7.20 11.69 3.47
C GLU A 4 -5.95 10.79 3.55
N SER A 5 -5.06 10.88 2.56
CA SER A 5 -3.72 10.28 2.59
C SER A 5 -2.71 10.98 3.51
N GLY A 6 -3.02 12.16 4.04
CA GLY A 6 -2.10 12.98 4.83
C GLY A 6 -1.04 13.72 4.01
N LEU A 7 -1.11 13.64 2.67
CA LEU A 7 -0.16 14.27 1.75
C LEU A 7 -0.68 15.66 1.31
N ASP A 8 0.24 16.61 1.12
CA ASP A 8 -0.06 17.89 0.46
C ASP A 8 -0.07 17.71 -1.05
N MET A 9 -1.27 17.62 -1.60
CA MET A 9 -1.49 17.32 -3.03
C MET A 9 -1.05 18.46 -3.95
N ASN A 10 -0.80 19.67 -3.44
CA ASN A 10 -0.34 20.80 -4.26
C ASN A 10 1.17 20.75 -4.56
N GLU A 11 1.94 19.99 -3.78
CA GLU A 11 3.39 19.84 -3.92
C GLU A 11 3.80 18.43 -4.40
N LEU A 12 2.84 17.50 -4.46
CA LEU A 12 3.08 16.10 -4.74
C LEU A 12 3.09 15.81 -6.25
N HIS A 13 4.28 15.76 -6.84
CA HIS A 13 4.46 15.22 -8.19
C HIS A 13 4.60 13.70 -8.16
N LEU A 14 3.54 12.96 -8.47
CA LEU A 14 3.59 11.52 -8.67
C LEU A 14 3.70 11.20 -10.17
N ALA A 15 4.65 10.35 -10.53
CA ALA A 15 4.64 9.76 -11.87
C ALA A 15 3.35 8.94 -12.06
N PRO A 16 2.67 9.02 -13.21
CA PRO A 16 1.42 8.29 -13.45
C PRO A 16 1.54 6.80 -13.10
N GLY A 17 0.65 6.32 -12.24
CA GLY A 17 0.61 4.92 -11.79
C GLY A 17 1.75 4.48 -10.87
N ALA A 18 2.60 5.37 -10.36
CA ALA A 18 3.68 4.99 -9.44
C ALA A 18 3.15 4.42 -8.12
N ALA A 19 2.13 5.04 -7.53
CA ALA A 19 1.52 4.54 -6.30
C ALA A 19 0.70 3.26 -6.55
N MET A 20 0.13 3.10 -7.74
CA MET A 20 -0.48 1.83 -8.18
C MET A 20 0.55 0.69 -8.20
N LYS A 21 1.75 0.93 -8.75
CA LYS A 21 2.83 -0.06 -8.76
C LYS A 21 3.26 -0.45 -7.34
N VAL A 22 3.40 0.52 -6.45
CA VAL A 22 3.72 0.26 -5.04
C VAL A 22 2.64 -0.62 -4.38
N SER A 23 1.36 -0.32 -4.62
CA SER A 23 0.23 -1.15 -4.14
C SER A 23 0.30 -2.59 -4.67
N GLN A 24 0.66 -2.76 -5.95
CA GLN A 24 0.84 -4.09 -6.56
C GLN A 24 2.00 -4.87 -5.93
N GLU A 25 3.14 -4.22 -5.71
CA GLU A 25 4.30 -4.85 -5.06
C GLU A 25 3.99 -5.27 -3.62
N PHE A 26 3.28 -4.44 -2.86
CA PHE A 26 2.80 -4.84 -1.53
C PHE A 26 1.81 -6.02 -1.60
N SER A 27 0.92 -6.04 -2.59
CA SER A 27 0.00 -7.16 -2.80
C SER A 27 0.74 -8.47 -3.09
N ALA A 28 1.74 -8.44 -3.98
CA ALA A 28 2.58 -9.60 -4.26
C ALA A 28 3.42 -10.05 -3.04
N ALA A 29 3.86 -9.10 -2.20
CA ALA A 29 4.56 -9.41 -0.96
C ALA A 29 3.63 -10.10 0.06
N ILE A 30 2.35 -9.70 0.13
CA ILE A 30 1.34 -10.34 0.98
C ILE A 30 1.19 -11.82 0.62
N ASP A 31 1.11 -12.17 -0.68
CA ASP A 31 0.97 -13.56 -1.10
C ASP A 31 2.16 -14.42 -0.63
N LYS A 32 3.38 -13.89 -0.74
CA LYS A 32 4.59 -14.57 -0.25
C LYS A 32 4.59 -14.72 1.28
N LEU A 33 4.11 -13.72 2.02
CA LEU A 33 4.01 -13.78 3.47
C LEU A 33 2.92 -14.77 3.93
N GLU A 34 1.78 -14.83 3.24
CA GLU A 34 0.72 -15.80 3.51
C GLU A 34 1.23 -17.24 3.26
N ALA A 35 1.98 -17.47 2.19
CA ALA A 35 2.64 -18.75 1.94
C ALA A 35 3.65 -19.12 3.04
N LEU A 36 4.51 -18.18 3.44
CA LEU A 36 5.46 -18.38 4.54
C LEU A 36 4.75 -18.70 5.86
N ARG A 37 3.63 -18.02 6.15
CA ARG A 37 2.83 -18.29 7.35
C ARG A 37 2.26 -19.71 7.32
N GLN A 38 1.75 -20.16 6.17
CA GLN A 38 1.23 -21.52 6.02
C GLN A 38 2.32 -22.57 6.18
N GLU A 39 3.50 -22.33 5.61
CA GLU A 39 4.67 -23.21 5.75
C GLU A 39 5.08 -23.34 7.23
N ALA A 40 5.24 -22.21 7.92
CA ALA A 40 5.56 -22.21 9.35
C ALA A 40 4.50 -22.93 10.19
N ASN A 41 3.22 -22.75 9.89
CA ASN A 41 2.12 -23.41 10.60
C ASN A 41 2.05 -24.92 10.32
N SER A 42 2.54 -25.37 9.16
CA SER A 42 2.60 -26.79 8.79
C SER A 42 3.85 -27.51 9.33
N PHE A 43 4.81 -26.75 9.85
CA PHE A 43 6.08 -27.31 10.32
C PHE A 43 5.87 -28.04 11.65
N ALA A 44 6.00 -29.36 11.63
CA ALA A 44 5.99 -30.19 12.82
C ALA A 44 7.44 -30.38 13.32
N PHE A 45 7.71 -29.96 14.55
CA PHE A 45 9.00 -30.19 15.17
C PHE A 45 9.06 -31.58 15.81
N ASP A 46 10.00 -32.41 15.34
CA ASP A 46 10.43 -33.61 16.05
C ASP A 46 11.95 -33.55 16.23
N VAL A 47 12.40 -33.37 17.47
CA VAL A 47 13.82 -33.35 17.83
C VAL A 47 14.48 -34.73 17.79
N GLY A 48 13.75 -35.80 17.43
CA GLY A 48 14.29 -37.14 17.23
C GLY A 48 14.69 -37.84 18.53
N MET A 49 14.22 -37.34 19.68
CA MET A 49 14.51 -37.89 21.01
C MET A 49 13.52 -38.99 21.44
N GLY A 50 12.57 -39.36 20.57
CA GLY A 50 11.53 -40.35 20.85
C GLY A 50 10.59 -39.91 21.97
N SER A 51 9.95 -40.87 22.64
CA SER A 51 8.91 -40.63 23.65
C SER A 51 9.45 -40.30 25.06
N CYS A 52 10.72 -39.91 25.20
CA CYS A 52 11.23 -39.48 26.51
C CYS A 52 10.58 -38.16 26.94
N ALA A 53 10.56 -37.91 28.25
CA ALA A 53 9.93 -36.72 28.82
C ALA A 53 10.58 -35.43 28.30
N GLU A 54 11.90 -35.42 28.20
CA GLU A 54 12.67 -34.29 27.65
C GLU A 54 12.33 -34.05 26.19
N GLY A 55 12.31 -35.10 25.35
CA GLY A 55 11.98 -34.99 23.92
C GLY A 55 10.58 -34.43 23.70
N SER A 56 9.61 -34.91 24.47
CA SER A 56 8.24 -34.41 24.44
C SER A 56 8.18 -32.94 24.85
N SER A 57 8.87 -32.55 25.93
CA SER A 57 8.93 -31.15 26.39
C SER A 57 9.55 -30.22 25.35
N TRP A 58 10.63 -30.63 24.69
CA TRP A 58 11.27 -29.84 23.64
C TRP A 58 10.38 -29.69 22.41
N ASN A 59 9.74 -30.78 21.96
CA ASN A 59 8.80 -30.73 20.84
C ASN A 59 7.61 -29.80 21.14
N THR A 60 7.06 -29.84 22.36
CA THR A 60 6.01 -28.90 22.78
C THR A 60 6.50 -27.45 22.74
N ALA A 61 7.65 -27.15 23.36
CA ALA A 61 8.18 -25.79 23.40
C ALA A 61 8.49 -25.23 22.00
N LEU A 62 9.02 -26.05 21.09
CA LEU A 62 9.28 -25.64 19.71
C LEU A 62 7.99 -25.42 18.92
N ASN A 63 6.98 -26.29 19.09
CA ASN A 63 5.68 -26.09 18.48
C ASN A 63 5.05 -24.78 18.98
N GLU A 64 5.05 -24.51 20.29
CA GLU A 64 4.54 -23.26 20.86
C GLU A 64 5.29 -22.04 20.31
N LEU A 65 6.62 -22.07 20.26
CA LEU A 65 7.43 -20.97 19.71
C LEU A 65 7.09 -20.62 18.25
N VAL A 66 6.65 -21.61 17.46
CA VAL A 66 6.40 -21.40 16.03
C VAL A 66 4.94 -21.15 15.73
N THR A 67 4.02 -21.88 16.36
CA THR A 67 2.60 -21.92 15.95
C THR A 67 1.63 -21.33 16.96
N ALA A 68 2.07 -20.89 18.15
CA ALA A 68 1.17 -20.28 19.13
C ALA A 68 0.49 -19.01 18.58
N ASP A 69 -0.66 -18.66 19.16
CA ASP A 69 -1.46 -17.52 18.71
C ASP A 69 -0.79 -16.15 18.98
N SER A 70 0.14 -16.09 19.93
CA SER A 70 0.87 -14.87 20.30
C SER A 70 2.36 -15.14 20.47
N ASP A 71 3.18 -14.13 20.19
CA ASP A 71 4.64 -14.14 20.36
C ASP A 71 5.39 -15.27 19.61
N SER A 72 4.71 -15.92 18.66
CA SER A 72 5.24 -16.98 17.81
C SER A 72 5.69 -16.45 16.45
N VAL A 73 6.43 -17.29 15.71
CA VAL A 73 6.80 -17.01 14.32
C VAL A 73 5.55 -16.75 13.45
N VAL A 74 4.53 -17.59 13.56
CA VAL A 74 3.27 -17.44 12.81
C VAL A 74 2.56 -16.13 13.16
N ALA A 75 2.52 -15.76 14.45
CA ALA A 75 1.90 -14.53 14.91
C ALA A 75 2.63 -13.28 14.38
N VAL A 76 3.96 -13.28 14.38
CA VAL A 76 4.78 -12.17 13.86
C VAL A 76 4.56 -12.00 12.35
N ILE A 77 4.50 -13.09 11.59
CA ILE A 77 4.20 -13.05 10.15
C ILE A 77 2.79 -12.49 9.93
N ALA A 78 1.80 -12.92 10.71
CA ALA A 78 0.43 -12.41 10.62
C ALA A 78 0.35 -10.89 10.89
N ALA A 79 1.09 -10.39 11.89
CA ALA A 79 1.17 -8.96 12.18
C ALA A 79 1.81 -8.17 11.02
N HIS A 80 2.84 -8.72 10.39
CA HIS A 80 3.46 -8.12 9.20
C HIS A 80 2.51 -8.09 8.01
N ILE A 81 1.79 -9.18 7.73
CA ILE A 81 0.76 -9.22 6.68
C ILE A 81 -0.27 -8.10 6.87
N LYS A 82 -0.75 -7.92 8.12
CA LYS A 82 -1.72 -6.84 8.43
C LYS A 82 -1.15 -5.47 8.10
N THR A 83 0.09 -5.21 8.47
CA THR A 83 0.77 -3.92 8.21
C THR A 83 0.93 -3.67 6.71
N VAL A 84 1.40 -4.67 5.96
CA VAL A 84 1.59 -4.54 4.50
C VAL A 84 0.25 -4.37 3.77
N LYS A 85 -0.83 -5.04 4.22
CA LYS A 85 -2.20 -4.80 3.72
C LYS A 85 -2.62 -3.35 3.89
N THR A 86 -2.35 -2.75 5.04
CA THR A 86 -2.63 -1.32 5.27
C THR A 86 -1.85 -0.42 4.31
N TRP A 87 -0.56 -0.68 4.10
CA TRP A 87 0.24 0.11 3.15
C TRP A 87 -0.20 -0.05 1.69
N ALA A 88 -0.60 -1.25 1.28
CA ALA A 88 -1.15 -1.49 -0.05
C ALA A 88 -2.42 -0.65 -0.30
N GLU A 89 -3.29 -0.55 0.70
CA GLU A 89 -4.51 0.26 0.62
C GLU A 89 -4.20 1.76 0.60
N TRP A 90 -3.28 2.23 1.44
CA TRP A 90 -2.86 3.64 1.42
C TRP A 90 -2.27 4.05 0.07
N ALA A 91 -1.44 3.20 -0.54
CA ALA A 91 -0.88 3.45 -1.86
C ALA A 91 -1.99 3.55 -2.94
N LYS A 92 -3.02 2.71 -2.84
CA LYS A 92 -4.17 2.73 -3.73
C LYS A 92 -5.00 4.02 -3.56
N VAL A 93 -5.28 4.41 -2.31
CA VAL A 93 -6.00 5.66 -2.00
C VAL A 93 -5.21 6.87 -2.52
N ALA A 94 -3.89 6.92 -2.28
CA ALA A 94 -3.05 8.02 -2.76
C ALA A 94 -3.04 8.15 -4.29
N GLN A 95 -2.99 7.04 -5.03
CA GLN A 95 -3.11 7.09 -6.50
C GLN A 95 -4.48 7.64 -6.93
N ALA A 96 -5.57 7.18 -6.31
CA ALA A 96 -6.91 7.64 -6.64
C ALA A 96 -7.11 9.13 -6.34
N GLU A 97 -6.58 9.63 -5.22
CA GLU A 97 -6.61 11.06 -4.88
C GLU A 97 -5.80 11.90 -5.88
N TYR A 98 -4.64 11.39 -6.30
CA TYR A 98 -3.81 12.04 -7.32
C TYR A 98 -4.56 12.12 -8.66
N ASP A 99 -5.08 10.99 -9.15
CA ASP A 99 -5.79 10.92 -10.43
C ASP A 99 -7.02 11.84 -10.43
N ASN A 100 -7.78 11.90 -9.33
CA ASN A 100 -8.93 12.80 -9.19
C ASN A 100 -8.52 14.28 -9.14
N THR A 101 -7.37 14.60 -8.55
CA THR A 101 -6.86 15.97 -8.50
C THR A 101 -6.36 16.40 -9.87
N GLU A 102 -5.65 15.53 -10.58
CA GLU A 102 -5.20 15.80 -11.94
C GLU A 102 -6.38 15.94 -12.90
N HIS A 103 -7.41 15.09 -12.77
CA HIS A 103 -8.63 15.19 -13.56
C HIS A 103 -9.36 16.52 -13.31
N ARG A 104 -9.55 16.91 -12.04
CA ARG A 104 -10.17 18.20 -11.69
C ARG A 104 -9.35 19.39 -12.17
N ASN A 105 -8.03 19.32 -12.05
CA ASN A 105 -7.14 20.36 -12.57
C ASN A 105 -7.32 20.48 -14.09
N ALA A 106 -7.29 19.37 -14.82
CA ALA A 106 -7.51 19.34 -16.27
C ALA A 106 -8.89 19.85 -16.70
N GLU A 107 -9.94 19.64 -15.90
CA GLU A 107 -11.28 20.19 -16.16
C GLU A 107 -11.41 21.67 -15.80
N SER A 108 -10.69 22.13 -14.78
CA SER A 108 -10.73 23.53 -14.29
C SER A 108 -9.88 24.49 -15.12
N PHE A 109 -8.88 23.99 -15.83
CA PHE A 109 -8.30 24.72 -16.94
C PHE A 109 -9.25 24.58 -18.13
N GLU A 110 -10.07 25.61 -18.39
CA GLU A 110 -10.74 25.73 -19.68
C GLU A 110 -9.69 25.48 -20.77
N GLN A 111 -9.90 24.45 -21.61
CA GLN A 111 -9.16 24.34 -22.87
C GLN A 111 -9.27 25.71 -23.53
N LEU A 112 -8.15 26.42 -23.68
CA LEU A 112 -8.11 27.68 -24.41
C LEU A 112 -8.75 27.40 -25.77
N ARG A 113 -10.00 27.83 -25.93
CA ARG A 113 -10.71 27.69 -27.20
C ARG A 113 -9.93 28.53 -28.21
N GLY A 114 -9.84 28.08 -29.46
CA GLY A 114 -9.04 28.75 -30.49
C GLY A 114 -9.41 30.23 -30.75
N ASP A 115 -10.54 30.71 -30.22
CA ASP A 115 -10.98 32.12 -30.20
C ASP A 115 -10.44 32.93 -29.01
N THR A 116 -9.87 32.28 -28.00
CA THR A 116 -9.20 32.87 -26.82
C THR A 116 -7.68 32.81 -26.90
N ILE A 117 -7.12 32.42 -28.05
CA ILE A 117 -5.67 32.37 -28.29
C ILE A 117 -5.30 33.49 -29.26
N ASP A 118 -4.35 34.34 -28.90
CA ASP A 118 -3.86 35.39 -29.78
C ASP A 118 -3.05 34.82 -30.97
N SER A 119 -2.71 35.66 -31.95
CA SER A 119 -1.91 35.25 -33.12
C SER A 119 -0.51 34.72 -32.79
N ASN A 120 -0.08 34.82 -31.51
CA ASN A 120 1.19 34.34 -31.00
C ASN A 120 1.04 33.05 -30.17
N GLY A 121 -0.17 32.49 -30.04
CA GLY A 121 -0.40 31.26 -29.29
C GLY A 121 -0.62 31.45 -27.78
N LEU A 122 -0.80 32.68 -27.31
CA LEU A 122 -0.99 32.99 -25.88
C LEU A 122 -2.48 33.15 -25.55
N GLY A 123 -2.91 32.58 -24.42
CA GLY A 123 -4.28 32.71 -23.92
C GLY A 123 -4.62 34.15 -23.51
N VAL A 124 -5.72 34.69 -24.05
CA VAL A 124 -6.23 36.03 -23.76
C VAL A 124 -7.12 35.94 -22.52
N TYR A 125 -6.68 36.52 -21.40
CA TYR A 125 -7.52 36.64 -20.21
C TYR A 125 -8.76 37.50 -20.52
N PRO A 126 -9.98 37.07 -20.13
CA PRO A 126 -11.15 37.92 -20.28
C PRO A 126 -10.97 39.20 -19.44
N PRO A 127 -11.36 40.37 -19.96
CA PRO A 127 -11.21 41.62 -19.23
C PRO A 127 -12.04 41.58 -17.93
N PRO A 128 -11.55 42.17 -16.83
CA PRO A 128 -12.26 42.15 -15.56
C PRO A 128 -13.63 42.80 -15.73
N LYS A 129 -14.68 42.12 -15.26
CA LYS A 129 -16.04 42.66 -15.26
C LYS A 129 -16.08 43.83 -14.28
N SER A 130 -16.16 45.05 -14.81
CA SER A 130 -16.56 46.23 -14.05
C SER A 130 -18.03 46.08 -13.63
N SER A 131 -18.27 46.32 -12.34
CA SER A 131 -19.55 46.21 -11.63
C SER A 131 -20.67 47.03 -12.26
#